data_AF-A0A2N6DXM5-F1
#
_entry.id   AF-A0A2N6DXM5-F1
#
_cell.length_a   1.000
_cell.length_b   1.000
_cell.length_c   1.000
_cell.angle_alpha   90.00
_cell.angle_beta   90.00
_cell.angle_gamma   90.00
#
_symmetry.space_group_name_H-M   'P 1'
#
loop_
_entity.id
_entity.type
_entity.pdbx_description
1 polymer ?
#
loop_
_entity_poly.entity_id
_entity_poly.type
_entity_poly.pdbx_seq_one_letter_code
_entity_poly.pdbx_strand_id
1 'polypeptide(L)'
;MGGIDFQHRWERQAFIAGGGKFLAPAQNLLSFAGRGSGPVRSSCRPGVVEAELDQVLPDYVSDALRVALPHFDRQMRGFMTREAVLVGVETRTSAPLRIVRDERGESLSHPGLYPAGEGAGYAGGIMSAAFDGLRTAENVLCRFALQE
;
A
#
# COMPACT_ATOMS: atom_id res chain seq x y z
N MET A 1 9.04 5.17 14.68
CA MET A 1 8.17 5.54 13.55
C MET A 1 7.34 4.32 13.19
N GLY A 2 6.39 3.94 14.06
CA GLY A 2 5.88 2.56 14.09
C GLY A 2 5.28 2.06 12.77
N GLY A 3 4.59 2.93 12.01
CA GLY A 3 4.04 2.56 10.70
C GLY A 3 5.11 2.29 9.63
N ILE A 4 6.16 3.12 9.58
CA ILE A 4 7.29 2.91 8.66
C ILE A 4 8.04 1.62 9.03
N ASP A 5 8.30 1.43 10.33
CA ASP A 5 8.99 0.24 10.84
C ASP A 5 8.20 -1.04 10.50
N PHE A 6 6.87 -0.97 10.57
CA PHE A 6 5.96 -2.05 10.17
C PHE A 6 6.02 -2.35 8.67
N GLN A 7 6.00 -1.33 7.80
CA GLN A 7 6.16 -1.50 6.34
C GLN A 7 7.49 -2.17 6.01
N HIS A 8 8.59 -1.63 6.54
CA HIS A 8 9.94 -2.16 6.31
C HIS A 8 10.10 -3.61 6.77
N ARG A 9 9.45 -3.99 7.89
CA ARG A 9 9.47 -5.38 8.37
C ARG A 9 8.93 -6.33 7.29
N TRP A 10 7.75 -6.05 6.76
CA TRP A 10 7.10 -6.94 5.79
C TRP A 10 7.72 -6.87 4.40
N GLU A 11 8.19 -5.70 3.96
CA GLU A 11 8.99 -5.56 2.74
C GLU A 11 10.27 -6.40 2.80
N ARG A 12 10.95 -6.42 3.96
CA ARG A 12 12.14 -7.26 4.18
C ARG A 12 11.80 -8.75 4.16
N GLN A 13 10.71 -9.17 4.81
CA GLN A 13 10.29 -10.58 4.76
C GLN A 13 9.95 -11.01 3.34
N ALA A 14 9.22 -10.19 2.58
CA ALA A 14 8.91 -10.46 1.19
C ALA A 14 10.17 -10.56 0.31
N PHE A 15 11.16 -9.69 0.53
CA PHE A 15 12.44 -9.78 -0.19
C PHE A 15 13.19 -11.08 0.11
N ILE A 16 13.18 -11.54 1.37
CA ILE A 16 13.79 -12.81 1.78
C ILE A 16 13.04 -14.00 1.15
N ALA A 17 11.70 -14.00 1.22
CA ALA A 17 10.86 -15.03 0.60
C ALA A 17 10.99 -15.06 -0.93
N GLY A 18 11.27 -13.91 -1.55
CA GLY A 18 11.64 -13.76 -2.95
C GLY A 18 13.07 -14.21 -3.30
N GLY A 19 13.81 -14.81 -2.34
CA GLY A 19 15.17 -15.31 -2.53
C GLY A 19 16.25 -14.22 -2.59
N GLY A 20 15.95 -12.99 -2.17
CA GLY A 20 16.90 -11.87 -2.15
C GLY A 20 17.29 -11.34 -3.53
N LYS A 21 16.52 -11.66 -4.56
CA LYS A 21 16.81 -11.31 -5.98
C LYS A 21 15.79 -10.35 -6.59
N PHE A 22 15.03 -9.64 -5.75
CA PHE A 22 13.91 -8.78 -6.15
C PHE A 22 12.78 -9.49 -6.93
N LEU A 23 12.71 -10.82 -6.85
CA LEU A 23 11.54 -11.56 -7.31
C LEU A 23 10.45 -11.46 -6.23
N ALA A 24 9.19 -11.31 -6.63
CA ALA A 24 8.10 -11.22 -5.66
C ALA A 24 7.67 -12.62 -5.19
N PRO A 25 7.48 -12.85 -3.88
CA PRO A 25 6.86 -14.09 -3.41
C PRO A 25 5.43 -14.16 -3.94
N ALA A 26 4.98 -15.32 -4.40
CA ALA A 26 3.65 -15.50 -4.94
C ALA A 26 3.09 -16.87 -4.59
N GLN A 27 1.78 -16.96 -4.47
CA GLN A 27 1.09 -18.20 -4.16
C GLN A 27 -0.18 -18.33 -4.99
N ASN A 28 -0.47 -19.53 -5.46
CA ASN A 28 -1.75 -19.81 -6.08
C ASN A 28 -2.90 -19.51 -5.11
N LEU A 29 -3.94 -18.83 -5.58
CA LEU A 29 -5.04 -18.35 -4.74
C LEU A 29 -5.78 -19.49 -4.05
N LEU A 30 -6.02 -20.62 -4.73
CA LEU A 30 -6.69 -21.77 -4.13
C LEU A 30 -5.80 -22.49 -3.11
N SER A 31 -4.48 -22.52 -3.35
CA SER A 31 -3.49 -23.02 -2.40
C SER A 31 -3.48 -22.17 -1.13
N PHE A 32 -3.37 -20.85 -1.30
CA PHE A 32 -3.48 -19.89 -0.20
C PHE A 32 -4.81 -20.04 0.54
N ALA A 33 -5.93 -20.31 -0.13
CA ALA A 33 -7.22 -20.51 0.54
C ALA A 33 -7.38 -21.90 1.20
N GLY A 34 -6.44 -22.82 1.02
CA GLY A 34 -6.55 -24.21 1.50
C GLY A 34 -7.63 -25.02 0.76
N ARG A 35 -7.96 -24.65 -0.48
CA ARG A 35 -9.08 -25.20 -1.27
C ARG A 35 -8.64 -25.92 -2.54
N GLY A 36 -7.34 -26.01 -2.81
CA GLY A 36 -6.79 -26.69 -3.98
C GLY A 36 -5.37 -26.26 -4.27
N SER A 37 -4.93 -26.51 -5.50
CA SER A 37 -3.63 -26.06 -6.00
C SER A 37 -3.75 -25.63 -7.46
N GLY A 38 -2.74 -24.92 -7.94
CA GLY A 38 -2.66 -24.43 -9.31
C GLY A 38 -1.29 -23.81 -9.58
N PRO A 39 -0.98 -23.49 -10.84
CA PRO A 39 0.31 -22.93 -11.20
C PRO A 39 0.47 -21.48 -10.69
N VAL A 40 1.70 -21.09 -10.40
CA VAL A 40 2.07 -19.69 -10.15
C VAL A 40 2.59 -19.09 -11.46
N ARG A 41 1.76 -18.28 -12.11
CA ARG A 41 2.11 -17.48 -13.29
C ARG A 41 1.75 -16.02 -13.04
N SER A 42 2.68 -15.11 -13.30
CA SER A 42 2.49 -13.69 -13.02
C SER A 42 3.14 -12.83 -14.11
N SER A 43 2.55 -11.67 -14.36
CA SER A 43 3.13 -10.61 -15.19
C SER A 43 4.10 -9.71 -14.42
N CYS A 44 4.21 -9.89 -13.09
CA CYS A 44 5.11 -9.14 -12.23
C CYS A 44 6.57 -9.32 -12.67
N ARG A 45 7.29 -8.20 -12.82
CA ARG A 45 8.70 -8.16 -13.19
C ARG A 45 9.55 -7.78 -11.96
N PRO A 46 10.79 -8.31 -11.82
CA PRO A 46 11.51 -9.18 -12.75
C PRO A 46 10.99 -10.61 -12.84
N GLY A 47 10.12 -11.01 -11.90
CA GLY A 47 9.47 -12.31 -11.88
C GLY A 47 8.91 -12.61 -10.50
N VAL A 48 8.45 -13.83 -10.31
CA VAL A 48 7.92 -14.32 -9.03
C VAL A 48 8.63 -15.60 -8.60
N VAL A 49 8.62 -15.86 -7.30
CA VAL A 49 9.02 -17.12 -6.68
C VAL A 49 7.82 -17.68 -5.94
N GLU A 50 7.53 -18.96 -6.12
CA GLU A 50 6.47 -19.62 -5.36
C GLU A 50 6.87 -19.68 -3.87
N ALA A 51 6.03 -19.12 -3.01
CA ALA A 51 6.28 -19.02 -1.57
C ALA A 51 4.95 -18.97 -0.80
N GLU A 52 4.96 -19.42 0.45
CA GLU A 52 3.80 -19.34 1.34
C GLU A 52 3.60 -17.90 1.83
N LEU A 53 2.48 -17.27 1.47
CA LEU A 53 2.25 -15.85 1.79
C LEU A 53 2.01 -15.59 3.27
N ASP A 54 1.65 -16.61 4.05
CA ASP A 54 1.55 -16.52 5.51
C ASP A 54 2.90 -16.18 6.17
N GLN A 55 4.03 -16.37 5.48
CA GLN A 55 5.35 -15.98 5.99
C GLN A 55 5.65 -14.48 5.80
N VAL A 56 4.91 -13.81 4.91
CA VAL A 56 5.17 -12.42 4.51
C VAL A 56 4.01 -11.48 4.81
N LEU A 57 2.94 -11.98 5.42
CA LEU A 57 1.80 -11.19 5.88
C LEU A 57 1.58 -11.41 7.38
N PRO A 58 1.04 -10.41 8.09
CA PRO A 58 0.53 -10.64 9.44
C PRO A 58 -0.63 -11.63 9.42
N ASP A 59 -0.72 -12.49 10.44
CA ASP A 59 -1.78 -13.50 10.58
C ASP A 59 -3.18 -12.90 10.39
N TYR A 60 -3.46 -11.76 11.00
CA TYR A 60 -4.76 -11.08 10.89
C TYR A 60 -5.11 -10.67 9.45
N VAL A 61 -4.10 -10.40 8.60
CA VAL A 61 -4.31 -10.09 7.18
C VAL A 61 -4.60 -11.37 6.41
N SER A 62 -3.79 -12.41 6.62
CA SER A 62 -4.01 -13.71 5.97
C SER A 62 -5.38 -14.29 6.30
N ASP A 63 -5.79 -14.25 7.56
CA ASP A 63 -7.09 -14.72 8.02
C ASP A 63 -8.23 -13.93 7.39
N ALA A 64 -8.13 -12.59 7.38
CA ALA A 64 -9.12 -11.73 6.74
C ALA A 64 -9.24 -12.01 5.23
N LEU A 65 -8.12 -12.22 4.53
CA LEU A 65 -8.12 -12.59 3.11
C LEU A 65 -8.79 -13.94 2.89
N ARG A 66 -8.46 -14.97 3.68
CA ARG A 66 -9.10 -16.30 3.57
C ARG A 66 -10.62 -16.24 3.76
N VAL A 67 -11.12 -15.31 4.57
CA VAL A 67 -12.56 -15.05 4.73
C VAL A 67 -13.14 -14.23 3.56
N ALA A 68 -12.43 -13.22 3.08
CA ALA A 68 -12.89 -12.31 2.04
C ALA A 68 -12.91 -12.94 0.64
N LEU A 69 -11.94 -13.80 0.30
CA LEU A 69 -11.82 -14.41 -1.04
C LEU A 69 -13.09 -15.17 -1.46
N PRO A 70 -13.69 -16.06 -0.64
CA PRO A 70 -14.96 -16.69 -0.99
C PRO A 70 -16.13 -15.71 -1.09
N HIS A 71 -16.09 -14.57 -0.41
CA HIS A 71 -17.10 -13.53 -0.55
C HIS A 71 -17.00 -12.87 -1.92
N PHE A 72 -15.79 -12.52 -2.35
CA PHE A 72 -15.56 -11.96 -3.69
C PHE A 72 -15.98 -12.91 -4.80
N ASP A 73 -15.74 -14.22 -4.67
CA ASP A 73 -16.20 -15.18 -5.69
C ASP A 73 -17.73 -15.27 -5.80
N ARG A 74 -18.45 -15.08 -4.68
CA ARG A 74 -19.93 -15.01 -4.71
C ARG A 74 -20.44 -13.76 -5.40
N GLN A 75 -19.73 -12.64 -5.27
CA GLN A 75 -20.11 -11.36 -5.90
C GLN A 75 -19.65 -11.26 -7.35
N MET A 76 -18.48 -11.83 -7.65
CA MET A 76 -17.82 -11.82 -8.95
C MET A 76 -17.43 -13.25 -9.29
N ARG A 77 -18.37 -13.99 -9.90
CA ARG A 77 -18.15 -15.40 -10.24
C ARG A 77 -16.90 -15.56 -11.11
N GLY A 78 -15.98 -16.42 -10.68
CA GLY A 78 -14.69 -16.61 -11.35
C GLY A 78 -13.58 -15.72 -10.79
N PHE A 79 -13.78 -15.09 -9.63
CA PHE A 79 -12.71 -14.45 -8.88
C PHE A 79 -11.71 -15.47 -8.34
N MET A 80 -12.20 -16.64 -7.91
CA MET A 80 -11.37 -17.74 -7.43
C MET A 80 -11.24 -18.83 -8.49
N THR A 81 -10.14 -18.82 -9.24
CA THR A 81 -9.82 -19.86 -10.24
C THR A 81 -8.53 -20.58 -9.92
N ARG A 82 -8.29 -21.70 -10.60
CA ARG A 82 -7.01 -22.44 -10.49
C ARG A 82 -5.84 -21.63 -11.01
N GLU A 83 -6.06 -20.67 -11.88
CA GLU A 83 -5.03 -19.82 -12.49
C GLU A 83 -4.78 -18.53 -11.70
N ALA A 84 -5.63 -18.20 -10.72
CA ALA A 84 -5.49 -17.00 -9.92
C ALA A 84 -4.29 -17.10 -8.97
N VAL A 85 -3.52 -16.00 -8.88
CA VAL A 85 -2.27 -15.94 -8.10
C VAL A 85 -2.26 -14.67 -7.27
N LEU A 86 -1.92 -14.82 -6.00
CA LEU A 86 -1.61 -13.72 -5.09
C LEU A 86 -0.11 -13.41 -5.17
N VAL A 87 0.26 -12.14 -5.28
CA VAL A 87 1.64 -11.71 -5.55
C VAL A 87 2.07 -10.64 -4.56
N GLY A 88 3.21 -10.85 -3.92
CA GLY A 88 3.92 -9.87 -3.11
C GLY A 88 3.16 -9.42 -1.86
N VAL A 89 3.60 -8.28 -1.34
CA VAL A 89 2.99 -7.57 -0.22
C VAL A 89 2.81 -6.11 -0.63
N GLU A 90 1.59 -5.62 -0.58
CA GLU A 90 1.27 -4.23 -0.95
C GLU A 90 1.30 -3.35 0.30
N THR A 91 2.47 -2.81 0.63
CA THR A 91 2.71 -2.15 1.93
C THR A 91 2.51 -0.63 1.93
N ARG A 92 2.45 0.00 0.75
CA ARG A 92 2.49 1.47 0.59
C ARG A 92 1.23 2.02 -0.07
N THR A 93 0.06 1.63 0.44
CA THR A 93 -1.24 2.08 -0.07
C THR A 93 -1.60 3.51 0.33
N SER A 94 -1.01 4.00 1.42
CA SER A 94 -1.14 5.38 1.90
C SER A 94 0.03 5.71 2.84
N ALA A 95 0.22 6.99 3.15
CA ALA A 95 1.30 7.38 4.06
C ALA A 95 1.12 6.78 5.47
N PRO A 96 2.20 6.19 6.04
CA PRO A 96 2.17 5.60 7.38
C PRO A 96 2.26 6.66 8.50
N LEU A 97 2.19 7.94 8.15
CA LEU A 97 2.30 9.08 9.05
C LEU A 97 1.46 10.25 8.54
N ARG A 98 1.22 11.22 9.42
CA ARG A 98 0.66 12.52 9.07
C ARG A 98 1.52 13.63 9.65
N ILE A 99 1.96 14.55 8.79
CA ILE A 99 2.71 15.74 9.21
C ILE A 99 1.69 16.84 9.50
N VAL A 100 1.39 17.09 10.77
CA VAL A 100 0.30 17.98 11.16
C VAL A 100 0.50 19.42 10.68
N ARG A 101 -0.58 19.99 10.13
CA ARG A 101 -0.68 21.37 9.66
C ARG A 101 -1.99 22.01 10.13
N ASP A 102 -2.03 23.33 10.20
CA ASP A 102 -3.20 24.12 10.57
C ASP A 102 -4.23 24.24 9.42
N GLU A 103 -5.28 25.03 9.62
CA GLU A 103 -6.32 25.30 8.61
C GLU A 103 -5.78 26.03 7.37
N ARG A 104 -4.68 26.77 7.51
CA ARG A 104 -3.97 27.44 6.42
C ARG A 104 -2.96 26.52 5.72
N GLY A 105 -2.86 25.26 6.15
CA GLY A 105 -1.94 24.30 5.58
C GLY A 105 -0.49 24.43 6.05
N GLU A 106 -0.21 25.28 7.04
CA GLU A 106 1.14 25.51 7.56
C GLU A 106 1.43 24.57 8.75
N SER A 107 2.67 24.10 8.87
CA SER A 107 3.09 23.23 9.97
C SER A 107 2.88 23.92 11.33
N LEU A 108 2.31 23.18 12.27
CA LEU A 108 2.08 23.67 13.64
C LEU A 108 3.37 24.02 14.41
N SER A 109 4.52 23.51 13.97
CA SER A 109 5.80 23.62 14.69
C SER A 109 6.87 24.39 13.93
N HIS A 110 6.73 24.54 12.61
CA HIS A 110 7.72 25.16 11.74
C HIS A 110 7.03 26.16 10.80
N PRO A 111 6.88 27.44 11.21
CA PRO A 111 6.33 28.48 10.35
C PRO A 111 7.10 28.57 9.03
N GLY A 112 6.38 28.71 7.92
CA GLY A 112 6.90 28.70 6.55
C GLY A 112 6.91 27.32 5.89
N LEU A 113 6.69 26.22 6.64
CA LEU A 113 6.65 24.87 6.09
C LEU A 113 5.20 24.45 5.81
N TYR A 114 4.94 23.94 4.60
CA TYR A 114 3.60 23.49 4.17
C TYR A 114 3.61 22.01 3.79
N PRO A 115 3.27 21.10 4.73
CA PRO A 115 3.12 19.68 4.42
C PRO A 115 1.94 19.47 3.46
N ALA A 116 2.15 18.78 2.33
CA ALA A 116 1.12 18.55 1.33
C ALA A 116 1.21 17.18 0.65
N GLY A 117 0.11 16.77 0.04
CA GLY A 117 0.00 15.54 -0.75
C GLY A 117 -0.01 14.26 0.10
N GLU A 118 0.25 13.14 -0.59
CA GLU A 118 0.18 11.81 0.01
C GLU A 118 1.26 11.60 1.07
N GLY A 119 2.50 12.03 0.80
CA GLY A 119 3.61 11.89 1.75
C GLY A 119 3.39 12.60 3.10
N ALA A 120 2.61 13.68 3.11
CA ALA A 120 2.22 14.38 4.34
C ALA A 120 0.96 13.78 5.00
N GLY A 121 0.29 12.84 4.32
CA GLY A 121 -0.93 12.18 4.78
C GLY A 121 -2.22 12.96 4.51
N TYR A 122 -2.26 13.84 3.51
CA TYR A 122 -3.45 14.65 3.15
C TYR A 122 -4.09 14.28 1.81
N ALA A 123 -3.52 13.31 1.09
CA ALA A 123 -4.05 12.77 -0.15
C ALA A 123 -3.83 11.25 -0.22
N GLY A 124 -4.53 10.58 -1.15
CA GLY A 124 -4.43 9.12 -1.34
C GLY A 124 -4.49 8.70 -2.82
N GLY A 125 -4.10 9.61 -3.71
CA GLY A 125 -4.09 9.37 -5.16
C GLY A 125 -3.86 10.64 -5.95
N ILE A 126 -3.60 10.48 -7.25
CA ILE A 126 -3.16 11.54 -8.18
C ILE A 126 -4.03 12.80 -8.08
N MET A 127 -5.35 12.65 -8.25
CA MET A 127 -6.28 13.79 -8.24
C MET A 127 -6.31 14.49 -6.88
N SER A 128 -6.41 13.73 -5.78
CA SER A 128 -6.43 14.32 -4.43
C SER A 128 -5.13 15.03 -4.08
N ALA A 129 -3.98 14.51 -4.52
CA ALA A 129 -2.68 15.12 -4.29
C ALA A 129 -2.51 16.41 -5.09
N ALA A 130 -3.01 16.44 -6.34
CA ALA A 130 -3.01 17.63 -7.16
C ALA A 130 -3.88 18.76 -6.55
N PHE A 131 -5.08 18.43 -6.09
CA PHE A 131 -5.94 19.42 -5.42
C PHE A 131 -5.35 19.91 -4.09
N ASP A 132 -4.74 19.03 -3.30
CA ASP A 132 -4.06 19.43 -2.06
C ASP A 132 -2.87 20.36 -2.35
N GLY A 133 -2.11 20.07 -3.41
CA GLY A 133 -1.03 20.92 -3.90
C GLY A 133 -1.51 22.30 -4.35
N LEU A 134 -2.62 22.37 -5.10
CA LEU A 134 -3.22 23.64 -5.54
C LEU A 134 -3.63 24.49 -4.34
N ARG A 135 -4.37 23.91 -3.38
CA ARG A 135 -4.79 24.61 -2.15
C ARG A 135 -3.59 25.09 -1.34
N THR A 136 -2.56 24.27 -1.26
CA THR A 136 -1.31 24.63 -0.57
C THR A 136 -0.65 25.83 -1.24
N ALA A 137 -0.58 25.84 -2.58
CA ALA A 137 -0.04 26.98 -3.33
C ALA A 137 -0.86 28.26 -3.13
N GLU A 138 -2.19 28.17 -3.14
CA GLU A 138 -3.10 29.29 -2.85
C GLU A 138 -2.86 29.86 -1.44
N ASN A 139 -2.75 29.00 -0.42
CA ASN A 139 -2.50 29.42 0.96
C ASN A 139 -1.15 30.12 1.12
N VAL A 140 -0.11 29.62 0.44
CA VAL A 140 1.21 30.25 0.40
C VAL A 140 1.10 31.64 -0.23
N LEU A 141 0.42 31.77 -1.38
CA LEU A 141 0.23 33.06 -2.04
C LEU A 141 -0.53 34.05 -1.15
N CYS A 142 -1.63 33.63 -0.52
CA CYS A 142 -2.41 34.49 0.38
C CYS A 142 -1.60 34.99 1.58
N ARG A 143 -0.69 34.17 2.13
CA ARG A 143 0.17 34.61 3.23
C ARG A 143 1.09 35.76 2.83
N PHE A 144 1.67 35.71 1.63
CA PHE A 144 2.64 36.72 1.18
C PHE A 144 1.99 37.92 0.49
N ALA A 145 0.81 37.76 -0.12
CA ALA A 145 0.06 38.86 -0.72
C ALA A 145 -0.50 39.87 0.31
N LEU A 146 -0.58 39.48 1.60
CA LEU A 146 -1.02 40.33 2.71
C LEU A 146 0.14 41.03 3.45
N GLN A 147 1.37 40.96 2.93
CA GLN A 147 2.55 41.61 3.52
C GLN A 147 2.96 42.93 2.83
N GLU A 148 2.12 43.48 1.95
CA GLU A 148 2.17 44.88 1.47
C GLU A 148 1.17 45.76 2.23
#